data_AF-X0W753-F1
#
_entry.id   AF-X0W753-F1
#
_cell.length_a   1.000
_cell.length_b   1.000
_cell.length_c   1.000
_cell.angle_alpha   90.00
_cell.angle_beta   90.00
_cell.angle_gamma   90.00
#
_symmetry.space_group_name_H-M   'P 1'
#
loop_
_entity.id
_entity.type
_entity.pdbx_description
1 polymer ?
#
loop_
_entity_poly.entity_id
_entity_poly.type
_entity_poly.pdbx_seq_one_letter_code
_entity_poly.pdbx_strand_id
1 'polypeptide(L)'
;AGGFVSGLVATVLLGRFLLDLAVGWGIVLGVLLVLAATFGDLAESVIKRQVGVKDSSNLIPGHGGMLDRVDSLLFVAPIVYYFASAGKALLF
;
A
#
# COMPACT_ATOMS: atom_id res chain seq x y z
N ALA A 1 -15.28 -2.47 -0.40
CA ALA A 1 -15.66 -1.28 -1.20
C ALA A 1 -15.11 0.02 -0.60
N GLY A 2 -15.38 0.34 0.68
CA GLY A 2 -14.93 1.60 1.30
C GLY A 2 -13.43 1.87 1.20
N GLY A 3 -12.57 0.93 1.60
CA GLY A 3 -11.11 1.09 1.54
C GLY A 3 -10.55 1.29 0.12
N PHE A 4 -11.18 0.67 -0.89
CA PHE A 4 -10.80 0.87 -2.28
C PHE A 4 -11.10 2.29 -2.75
N VAL A 5 -12.32 2.77 -2.49
CA VAL A 5 -12.75 4.10 -2.90
C VAL A 5 -11.94 5.17 -2.16
N SER A 6 -11.79 5.05 -0.84
CA SER A 6 -11.03 6.03 -0.05
C SER A 6 -9.54 6.04 -0.42
N GLY A 7 -8.93 4.88 -0.64
CA GLY A 7 -7.54 4.77 -1.09
C GLY A 7 -7.31 5.37 -2.48
N LEU A 8 -8.23 5.13 -3.42
CA LEU A 8 -8.17 5.70 -4.76
C LEU A 8 -8.32 7.23 -4.72
N VAL A 9 -9.33 7.73 -4.01
CA VAL A 9 -9.57 9.18 -3.87
C VAL A 9 -8.39 9.86 -3.18
N ALA A 10 -7.89 9.29 -2.08
CA ALA A 10 -6.72 9.82 -1.38
C ALA A 10 -5.49 9.87 -2.29
N THR A 11 -5.22 8.82 -3.06
CA THR A 11 -4.06 8.78 -3.97
C THR A 11 -4.17 9.83 -5.07
N VAL A 12 -5.37 10.00 -5.67
CA VAL A 12 -5.59 11.01 -6.71
C VAL A 12 -5.43 12.43 -6.15
N LEU A 13 -6.05 12.72 -4.99
CA LEU A 13 -5.97 14.05 -4.39
C LEU A 13 -4.56 14.39 -3.94
N LEU A 14 -3.93 13.50 -3.16
CA LEU A 14 -2.57 13.73 -2.67
C LEU A 14 -1.55 13.76 -3.80
N GLY A 15 -1.68 12.87 -4.80
CA GLY A 15 -0.85 12.89 -5.99
C GLY A 15 -0.98 14.21 -6.77
N ARG A 16 -2.21 14.72 -6.95
CA ARG A 16 -2.44 15.98 -7.66
C ARG A 16 -1.90 17.19 -6.91
N PHE A 17 -2.13 17.27 -5.59
CA PHE A 17 -1.81 18.47 -4.81
C PHE A 17 -0.38 18.50 -4.27
N LEU A 18 0.22 17.35 -3.97
CA LEU A 18 1.57 17.28 -3.39
C LEU A 18 2.65 16.96 -4.43
N LEU A 19 2.31 16.24 -5.50
CA LEU A 19 3.26 15.74 -6.49
C LEU A 19 3.00 16.27 -7.90
N ASP A 20 2.03 17.18 -8.06
CA ASP A 20 1.55 17.73 -9.35
C ASP A 20 1.23 16.64 -10.40
N LEU A 21 0.83 15.46 -9.92
CA LEU A 21 0.62 14.30 -10.78
C LEU A 21 -0.66 14.48 -11.59
N ALA A 22 -0.60 14.17 -12.89
CA ALA A 22 -1.79 14.14 -13.73
C ALA A 22 -2.82 13.15 -13.17
N VAL A 23 -4.10 13.52 -13.22
CA VAL A 23 -5.19 12.74 -12.60
C VAL A 23 -5.21 11.29 -13.11
N GLY A 24 -4.96 11.07 -14.40
CA GLY A 24 -4.89 9.73 -14.99
C GLY A 24 -3.80 8.86 -14.36
N TRP A 25 -2.61 9.42 -14.16
CA TRP A 25 -1.51 8.74 -13.47
C TRP A 25 -1.80 8.50 -11.99
N GLY A 26 -2.50 9.43 -11.32
CA GLY A 26 -2.98 9.23 -9.95
C GLY A 26 -4.00 8.10 -9.81
N ILE A 27 -4.89 7.94 -10.79
CA ILE A 27 -5.86 6.82 -10.82
C ILE A 27 -5.14 5.48 -11.00
N VAL A 28 -4.23 5.40 -11.98
CA VAL A 28 -3.42 4.19 -12.23
C VAL A 28 -2.64 3.80 -10.98
N LEU A 29 -1.95 4.75 -10.37
CA LEU A 29 -1.21 4.51 -9.13
C LEU A 29 -2.16 4.06 -8.01
N GLY A 30 -3.28 4.76 -7.79
CA GLY A 30 -4.23 4.42 -6.73
C GLY A 30 -4.79 3.00 -6.84
N VAL A 31 -5.14 2.56 -8.05
CA VAL A 31 -5.58 1.17 -8.29
C VAL A 31 -4.48 0.17 -7.94
N LEU A 32 -3.25 0.42 -8.39
CA LEU A 32 -2.12 -0.46 -8.08
C LEU A 32 -1.85 -0.54 -6.57
N LEU A 33 -1.86 0.60 -5.87
CA LEU A 33 -1.56 0.64 -4.44
C LEU A 33 -2.63 -0.06 -3.61
N VAL A 34 -3.91 0.13 -3.92
CA VAL A 34 -4.99 -0.54 -3.18
C VAL A 34 -4.91 -2.06 -3.36
N LEU A 35 -4.67 -2.54 -4.59
CA LEU A 35 -4.52 -3.96 -4.86
C LEU A 35 -3.32 -4.54 -4.12
N ALA A 36 -2.16 -3.87 -4.20
CA ALA A 36 -0.94 -4.32 -3.56
C ALA A 36 -1.04 -4.34 -2.02
N ALA A 37 -1.63 -3.31 -1.42
CA ALA A 37 -1.90 -3.27 0.01
C ALA A 37 -2.79 -4.44 0.45
N THR A 38 -3.86 -4.70 -0.31
CA THR A 38 -4.76 -5.84 -0.05
C THR A 38 -4.00 -7.17 -0.15
N PHE A 39 -3.12 -7.33 -1.13
CA PHE A 39 -2.30 -8.53 -1.25
C PHE A 39 -1.31 -8.69 -0.09
N GLY A 40 -0.74 -7.59 0.43
CA GLY A 40 0.15 -7.62 1.58
C GLY A 40 -0.52 -8.16 2.84
N ASP A 41 -1.69 -7.61 3.18
CA ASP A 41 -2.52 -8.06 4.32
C ASP A 41 -2.96 -9.54 4.18
N LEU A 42 -3.31 -9.96 2.96
CA LEU A 42 -3.63 -11.35 2.69
C LEU A 42 -2.41 -12.28 2.79
N ALA A 43 -1.24 -11.86 2.29
CA ALA A 43 -0.01 -12.63 2.39
C ALA A 43 0.39 -12.84 3.86
N GLU A 44 0.30 -11.79 4.67
CA GLU A 44 0.52 -11.87 6.11
C GLU A 44 -0.47 -12.82 6.78
N SER A 45 -1.76 -12.72 6.43
CA SER A 45 -2.80 -13.61 6.92
C SER A 45 -2.54 -15.09 6.59
N VAL A 46 -2.00 -15.39 5.41
CA VAL A 46 -1.60 -16.76 5.04
C VAL A 46 -0.41 -17.23 5.86
N ILE A 47 0.62 -16.38 6.01
CA ILE A 47 1.80 -16.71 6.81
C ILE A 47 1.38 -17.06 8.24
N LYS A 48 0.57 -16.21 8.88
CA LYS A 48 0.04 -16.43 10.25
C LYS A 48 -0.64 -17.80 10.39
N ARG A 49 -1.46 -18.20 9.41
CA ARG A 49 -2.12 -19.52 9.40
C ARG A 49 -1.16 -20.69 9.25
N GLN A 50 -0.07 -20.53 8.51
CA GLN A 50 0.93 -21.59 8.32
C GLN A 50 1.76 -21.84 9.57
N VAL A 51 2.08 -20.78 10.33
CA VAL A 51 2.82 -20.91 11.60
C VAL A 51 1.92 -21.18 12.82
N GLY A 52 0.60 -21.22 12.64
CA GLY A 52 -0.35 -21.51 13.72
C GLY A 52 -0.48 -20.39 14.77
N VAL A 53 0.01 -19.18 14.44
CA VAL A 53 -0.03 -18.01 15.31
C VAL A 53 -1.05 -17.01 14.79
N LYS A 54 -1.82 -16.40 15.69
CA LYS A 54 -2.87 -15.44 15.32
C LYS A 54 -2.33 -14.01 15.18
N ASP A 55 -1.41 -13.63 16.04
CA ASP A 55 -0.77 -12.31 16.05
C ASP A 55 0.72 -12.49 15.74
N SER A 56 1.28 -11.60 14.92
CA SER A 56 2.69 -11.67 14.53
C SER A 56 3.65 -11.39 15.69
N SER A 57 3.20 -10.62 16.69
CA SER A 57 3.90 -10.31 17.93
C SER A 57 2.96 -9.59 18.91
N ASN A 58 3.38 -9.44 20.18
CA ASN A 58 2.75 -8.55 21.18
C ASN A 58 3.63 -7.33 21.51
N LEU A 59 4.41 -6.88 20.50
CA LEU A 59 5.38 -5.80 20.64
C LEU A 59 4.75 -4.47 21.09
N ILE A 60 3.52 -4.18 20.68
CA ILE A 60 2.78 -2.97 21.08
C ILE A 60 1.54 -3.39 21.89
N PRO A 61 1.47 -3.07 23.19
CA PRO A 61 0.33 -3.42 24.03
C PRO A 61 -1.00 -2.96 23.41
N GLY A 62 -1.90 -3.90 23.16
CA GLY A 62 -3.23 -3.63 22.58
C GLY A 62 -3.27 -3.34 21.07
N HIS A 63 -2.14 -3.38 20.35
CA HIS A 63 -2.08 -3.01 18.93
C HIS A 63 -1.64 -4.15 18.00
N GLY A 64 -1.37 -5.34 18.54
CA GLY A 64 -0.89 -6.49 17.77
C GLY A 64 0.61 -6.41 17.48
N GLY A 65 1.03 -7.11 16.42
CA GLY A 65 2.44 -7.17 16.07
C GLY A 65 2.87 -6.10 15.08
N MET A 66 4.18 -5.91 14.98
CA MET A 66 4.76 -4.95 14.03
C MET A 66 4.50 -5.35 12.58
N LEU A 67 4.42 -6.66 12.28
CA LEU A 67 4.21 -7.16 10.92
C LEU A 67 2.83 -6.78 10.39
N ASP A 68 1.80 -6.82 11.24
CA ASP A 68 0.42 -6.43 10.93
C ASP A 68 0.30 -4.93 10.56
N ARG A 69 1.37 -4.15 10.76
CA ARG A 69 1.41 -2.70 10.45
C ARG A 69 2.18 -2.40 9.17
N VAL A 70 3.07 -3.28 8.76
CA VAL A 70 3.98 -3.07 7.63
C VAL A 70 3.70 -3.99 6.45
N ASP A 71 2.91 -5.05 6.63
CA ASP A 71 2.54 -6.03 5.60
C ASP A 71 2.09 -5.41 4.27
N SER A 72 1.15 -4.47 4.32
CA SER A 72 0.62 -3.75 3.17
C SER A 72 1.67 -2.81 2.57
N LEU A 73 2.50 -2.19 3.42
CA LEU A 73 3.57 -1.30 2.99
C LEU A 73 4.68 -2.04 2.24
N LEU A 74 4.97 -3.29 2.62
CA LEU A 74 5.98 -4.12 1.96
C LEU A 74 5.66 -4.35 0.47
N PHE A 75 4.38 -4.43 0.12
CA PHE A 75 3.94 -4.60 -1.27
C PHE A 75 3.75 -3.26 -2.00
N VAL A 76 3.32 -2.22 -1.29
CA VAL A 76 3.14 -0.87 -1.85
C VAL A 76 4.48 -0.19 -2.17
N ALA A 77 5.49 -0.32 -1.30
CA ALA A 77 6.78 0.35 -1.42
C ALA A 77 7.49 0.13 -2.78
N PRO A 78 7.67 -1.10 -3.28
CA PRO A 78 8.32 -1.30 -4.58
C PRO A 78 7.52 -0.68 -5.73
N ILE A 79 6.19 -0.72 -5.69
CA ILE A 79 5.33 -0.13 -6.73
C ILE A 79 5.52 1.38 -6.78
N VAL A 80 5.48 2.05 -5.62
CA VAL A 80 5.72 3.50 -5.54
C VAL A 80 7.13 3.85 -6.02
N TYR A 81 8.13 3.05 -5.63
CA TYR A 81 9.51 3.26 -6.05
C TYR A 81 9.67 3.22 -7.57
N TYR A 82 9.14 2.18 -8.23
CA TYR A 82 9.22 2.05 -9.68
C TYR A 82 8.37 3.09 -10.41
N PHE A 83 7.20 3.44 -9.86
CA PHE A 83 6.36 4.49 -10.42
C PHE A 83 7.07 5.85 -10.39
N ALA A 84 7.69 6.19 -9.26
CA ALA A 84 8.43 7.44 -9.10
C ALA A 84 9.71 7.48 -9.95
N SER A 85 10.41 6.36 -10.10
CA SER A 85 11.61 6.29 -10.94
C SER A 85 11.28 6.36 -12.43
N ALA A 86 10.19 5.71 -12.86
CA ALA A 86 9.68 5.82 -14.23
C ALA A 86 9.15 7.23 -14.55
N GLY A 87 8.47 7.88 -13.59
CA GLY A 87 7.97 9.25 -13.75
C GLY A 87 9.08 10.28 -13.92
N LYS A 88 10.22 10.11 -13.23
CA LYS A 88 11.42 10.93 -13.44
C LYS A 88 11.99 10.75 -14.84
N ALA A 89 11.98 9.54 -15.39
CA ALA A 89 12.45 9.27 -16.76
C ALA A 89 11.54 9.86 -17.86
N LEU A 90 10.31 10.27 -17.53
CA LEU A 90 9.36 10.89 -18.47
C LEU A 90 9.38 12.45 -18.40
N LEU A 91 10.04 13.01 -17.38
CA LEU A 91 10.18 14.45 -17.13
C LEU A 91 11.57 15.00 -17.51
N PHE A 92 12.48 14.15 -17.99
CA PHE A 92 13.76 14.49 -18.64
C PHE A 92 13.74 13.97 -20.07
#